data_AF-A0A0Q8B7D3-F1
#
_entry.id   AF-A0A0Q8B7D3-F1
#
_cell.length_a   1.000
_cell.length_b   1.000
_cell.length_c   1.000
_cell.angle_alpha   90.00
_cell.angle_beta   90.00
_cell.angle_gamma   90.00
#
_symmetry.space_group_name_H-M   'P 1'
#
loop_
_entity.id
_entity.type
_entity.pdbx_description
1 polymer ?
#
loop_
_entity_poly.entity_id
_entity_poly.type
_entity_poly.pdbx_seq_one_letter_code
_entity_poly.pdbx_strand_id
1 'polypeptide(L)'
;MRDFSKVSPQIWRSKRFGTLGDDARMFVLYLLTCQHQSSAGCMVLPDAYAMADLNWTGERLQAARQAVIDADMLVYEGASDEYFVRRWFQHNPPTNPKHRHGIERLISELDSEAVREAAQCEYVSCAPVQDARGGSGNRLLRTSFINGGKGSPF
;
A
#
# COMPACT_ATOMS: atom_id res chain seq x y z
N MET A 1 -1.44 5.71 -15.31
CA MET A 1 -2.39 5.58 -14.20
C MET A 1 -2.47 4.12 -13.79
N ARG A 2 -2.62 3.79 -12.51
CA ARG A 2 -2.68 2.41 -12.02
C ARG A 2 -4.08 1.85 -12.24
N ASP A 3 -4.20 0.64 -12.80
CA ASP A 3 -5.52 0.05 -13.10
C ASP A 3 -6.23 -0.48 -11.84
N PHE A 4 -5.47 -1.03 -10.88
CA PHE A 4 -6.01 -1.56 -9.63
C PHE A 4 -4.98 -1.58 -8.51
N SER A 5 -5.43 -1.45 -7.27
CA SER A 5 -4.70 -1.74 -6.03
C SER A 5 -5.38 -2.91 -5.30
N LYS A 6 -4.62 -3.65 -4.47
CA LYS A 6 -5.21 -4.69 -3.64
C LYS A 6 -5.70 -4.08 -2.33
N VAL A 7 -6.98 -4.28 -2.02
CA VAL A 7 -7.53 -4.12 -0.67
C VAL A 7 -7.61 -5.51 -0.04
N SER A 8 -6.76 -5.76 0.96
CA SER A 8 -6.75 -7.04 1.65
C SER A 8 -7.99 -7.19 2.53
N PRO A 9 -8.73 -8.32 2.50
CA PRO A 9 -9.81 -8.58 3.46
C PRO A 9 -9.37 -8.54 4.92
N GLN A 10 -8.06 -8.66 5.19
CA GLN A 10 -7.49 -8.52 6.53
C GLN A 10 -7.67 -7.11 7.13
N ILE A 11 -8.04 -6.10 6.32
CA ILE A 11 -8.37 -4.76 6.81
C ILE A 11 -9.45 -4.79 7.90
N TRP A 12 -10.43 -5.69 7.77
CA TRP A 12 -11.51 -5.87 8.74
C TRP A 12 -11.06 -6.53 10.06
N ARG A 13 -9.87 -7.12 10.10
CA ARG A 13 -9.25 -7.67 11.33
C ARG A 13 -8.22 -6.72 11.93
N SER A 14 -7.91 -5.61 11.26
CA SER A 14 -6.97 -4.61 11.77
C SER A 14 -7.56 -3.91 12.99
N LYS A 15 -6.88 -4.00 14.14
CA LYS A 15 -7.28 -3.26 15.35
C LYS A 15 -7.32 -1.75 15.10
N ARG A 16 -6.34 -1.21 14.37
CA ARG A 16 -6.26 0.23 14.01
C ARG A 16 -7.44 0.68 13.16
N PHE A 17 -7.86 -0.14 12.19
CA PHE A 17 -9.03 0.16 11.37
C PHE A 17 -10.33 -0.02 12.15
N GLY A 18 -10.38 -1.01 13.03
CA GLY A 18 -11.53 -1.27 13.90
C GLY A 18 -11.84 -0.14 14.88
N THR A 19 -10.85 0.65 15.31
CA THR A 19 -11.06 1.81 16.19
C THR A 19 -11.56 3.06 15.47
N LEU A 20 -11.51 3.10 14.14
CA LEU A 20 -11.98 4.24 13.36
C LEU A 20 -13.51 4.29 13.30
N GLY A 21 -14.06 5.51 13.28
CA GLY A 21 -15.45 5.77 12.89
C GLY A 21 -15.67 5.61 11.39
N ASP A 22 -16.93 5.60 10.96
CA ASP A 22 -17.30 5.25 9.58
C ASP A 22 -16.70 6.19 8.53
N ASP A 23 -16.63 7.49 8.79
CA ASP A 23 -16.00 8.46 7.90
C ASP A 23 -14.51 8.16 7.73
N ALA A 24 -13.77 7.97 8.82
CA ALA A 24 -12.35 7.63 8.74
C ALA A 24 -12.10 6.28 8.05
N ARG A 25 -12.99 5.29 8.24
CA ARG A 25 -12.93 4.02 7.50
C ARG A 25 -13.18 4.20 6.01
N MET A 26 -14.19 4.99 5.64
CA MET A 26 -14.47 5.33 4.24
C MET A 26 -13.29 6.06 3.63
N PHE A 27 -12.68 6.99 4.35
CA PHE A 27 -11.51 7.73 3.87
C PHE A 27 -10.31 6.80 3.63
N VAL A 28 -10.03 5.85 4.51
CA VAL A 28 -9.01 4.82 4.27
C VAL A 28 -9.29 4.03 3.01
N LEU A 29 -10.53 3.53 2.83
CA LEU A 29 -10.90 2.76 1.65
C LEU A 29 -10.76 3.60 0.38
N TYR A 30 -11.20 4.85 0.40
CA TYR A 30 -11.03 5.80 -0.69
C TYR A 30 -9.55 6.00 -1.04
N LEU A 31 -8.67 6.26 -0.08
CA LEU A 31 -7.22 6.40 -0.33
C LEU A 31 -6.59 5.13 -0.91
N LEU A 32 -7.13 3.95 -0.59
CA LEU A 32 -6.65 2.70 -1.16
C LEU A 32 -7.09 2.53 -2.62
N THR A 33 -8.23 3.10 -3.03
CA THR A 33 -8.88 2.80 -4.32
C THR A 33 -9.02 3.99 -5.28
N CYS A 34 -8.71 5.22 -4.85
CA CYS A 34 -8.89 6.41 -5.68
C CYS A 34 -7.90 6.44 -6.86
N GLN A 35 -8.26 7.20 -7.89
CA GLN A 35 -7.47 7.35 -9.11
C GLN A 35 -6.07 7.97 -8.90
N HIS A 36 -5.89 8.69 -7.79
CA HIS A 36 -4.64 9.37 -7.45
C HIS A 36 -3.60 8.40 -6.86
N GLN A 37 -4.02 7.21 -6.42
CA GLN A 37 -3.12 6.25 -5.77
C GLN A 37 -2.10 5.67 -6.76
N SER A 38 -0.86 5.56 -6.30
CA SER A 38 0.27 5.04 -7.09
C SER A 38 0.70 3.63 -6.67
N SER A 39 1.71 3.07 -7.34
CA SER A 39 2.32 1.81 -6.89
C SER A 39 3.13 1.92 -5.62
N ALA A 40 3.55 3.13 -5.25
CA ALA A 40 4.36 3.38 -4.06
C ALA A 40 3.52 3.49 -2.78
N GLY A 41 2.19 3.49 -2.88
CA GLY A 41 1.30 3.79 -1.74
C GLY A 41 1.23 5.28 -1.42
N CYS A 42 1.84 6.11 -2.27
CA CYS A 42 1.87 7.56 -2.17
C CYS A 42 0.97 8.20 -3.23
N MET A 43 0.45 9.38 -2.94
CA MET A 43 -0.31 10.19 -3.89
C MET A 43 -0.22 11.68 -3.54
N VAL A 44 -0.47 12.51 -4.56
CA VAL A 44 -0.82 13.92 -4.39
C VAL A 44 -2.33 14.05 -4.56
N LEU A 45 -3.03 14.50 -3.53
CA LEU A 45 -4.50 14.56 -3.49
C LEU A 45 -4.98 15.85 -2.79
N PRO A 46 -5.15 16.94 -3.56
CA PRO A 46 -5.76 18.16 -3.04
C PRO A 46 -7.14 17.93 -2.46
N ASP A 47 -7.47 18.63 -1.38
CA ASP A 47 -8.75 18.50 -0.66
C ASP A 47 -9.96 18.59 -1.59
N ALA A 48 -9.93 19.50 -2.57
CA ALA A 48 -11.03 19.70 -3.52
C ALA A 48 -11.40 18.43 -4.30
N TYR A 49 -10.41 17.60 -4.68
CA TYR A 49 -10.68 16.33 -5.37
C TYR A 49 -11.33 15.32 -4.43
N ALA A 50 -10.78 15.15 -3.23
CA ALA A 50 -11.34 14.23 -2.24
C ALA A 50 -12.76 14.64 -1.79
N MET A 51 -13.00 15.94 -1.62
CA MET A 51 -14.31 16.49 -1.30
C MET A 51 -15.32 16.22 -2.41
N ALA A 52 -14.93 16.40 -3.68
CA ALA A 52 -15.79 16.13 -4.82
C ALA A 52 -16.14 14.64 -4.93
N ASP A 53 -15.14 13.75 -4.84
CA ASP A 53 -15.33 12.30 -4.97
C ASP A 53 -16.19 11.72 -3.83
N LEU A 54 -16.01 12.21 -2.60
CA LEU A 54 -16.72 11.72 -1.42
C LEU A 54 -18.03 12.47 -1.16
N ASN A 55 -18.27 13.59 -1.85
CA ASN A 55 -19.34 14.54 -1.56
C ASN A 55 -19.31 15.01 -0.09
N TRP A 56 -18.13 15.43 0.38
CA TRP A 56 -17.88 15.85 1.76
C TRP A 56 -17.55 17.34 1.86
N THR A 57 -17.80 17.92 3.03
CA THR A 57 -17.26 19.24 3.38
C THR A 57 -15.78 19.13 3.77
N GLY A 58 -15.07 20.25 3.73
CA GLY A 58 -13.66 20.30 4.13
C GLY A 58 -13.46 19.89 5.59
N GLU A 59 -14.36 20.31 6.49
CA GLU A 59 -14.27 19.97 7.93
C GLU A 59 -14.43 18.46 8.15
N ARG A 60 -15.36 17.83 7.43
CA ARG A 60 -15.57 16.38 7.51
C ARG A 60 -14.34 15.61 6.99
N LEU A 61 -13.78 16.05 5.86
CA LEU A 61 -12.56 15.48 5.30
C LEU A 61 -11.38 15.60 6.27
N GLN A 62 -11.16 16.78 6.83
CA GLN A 62 -10.08 17.05 7.78
C GLN A 62 -10.23 16.21 9.07
N ALA A 63 -11.44 16.12 9.62
CA ALA A 63 -11.71 15.29 10.80
C ALA A 63 -11.46 13.80 10.52
N ALA A 64 -11.93 13.29 9.38
CA ALA A 64 -11.68 11.91 8.97
C ALA A 64 -10.18 11.65 8.77
N ARG A 65 -9.48 12.54 8.06
CA ARG A 65 -8.03 12.47 7.84
C ARG A 65 -7.26 12.44 9.16
N GLN A 66 -7.57 13.34 10.09
CA GLN A 66 -6.90 13.40 11.38
C GLN A 66 -7.08 12.11 12.16
N ALA A 67 -8.30 11.55 12.20
CA ALA A 67 -8.53 10.26 12.86
C ALA A 67 -7.72 9.10 12.26
N VAL A 68 -7.49 9.11 10.94
CA VAL A 68 -6.65 8.10 10.26
C VAL A 68 -5.16 8.30 10.58
N ILE A 69 -4.69 9.55 10.68
CA ILE A 69 -3.34 9.90 11.11
C ILE A 69 -3.10 9.43 12.55
N ASP A 70 -4.02 9.76 13.46
CA ASP A 70 -3.95 9.39 14.88
C ASP A 70 -3.96 7.85 15.08
N ALA A 71 -4.63 7.13 14.18
CA ALA A 71 -4.63 5.67 14.15
C ALA A 71 -3.37 5.05 13.52
N ASP A 72 -2.35 5.85 13.16
CA ASP A 72 -1.10 5.42 12.55
C ASP A 72 -1.30 4.68 11.20
N MET A 73 -2.33 5.07 10.45
CA MET A 73 -2.65 4.46 9.15
C MET A 73 -2.23 5.33 7.96
N LEU A 74 -1.90 6.60 8.20
CA LEU A 74 -1.64 7.59 7.17
C LEU A 74 -0.52 8.55 7.61
N VAL A 75 0.36 8.90 6.68
CA VAL A 75 1.23 10.08 6.76
C VAL A 75 0.69 11.09 5.75
N TYR A 76 0.59 12.35 6.16
CA TYR A 76 0.05 13.43 5.34
C TYR A 76 0.87 14.70 5.55
N GLU A 77 1.15 15.40 4.46
CA GLU A 77 1.75 16.74 4.46
C GLU A 77 0.79 17.74 3.81
N GLY A 78 0.43 18.79 4.56
CA GLY A 78 -0.58 19.74 4.13
C GLY A 78 -0.09 20.74 3.09
N ALA A 79 1.21 21.03 3.02
CA ALA A 79 1.74 22.00 2.06
C ALA A 79 1.81 21.47 0.62
N SER A 80 2.04 20.16 0.45
CA SER A 80 2.16 19.49 -0.86
C SER A 80 0.95 18.62 -1.22
N ASP A 81 -0.06 18.53 -0.34
CA ASP A 81 -1.19 17.61 -0.46
C ASP A 81 -0.75 16.15 -0.67
N GLU A 82 0.37 15.76 -0.05
CA GLU A 82 0.97 14.45 -0.23
C GLU A 82 0.59 13.48 0.88
N TYR A 83 0.32 12.24 0.49
CA TYR A 83 -0.09 11.18 1.39
C TYR A 83 0.79 9.95 1.19
N PHE A 84 1.02 9.21 2.26
CA PHE A 84 1.52 7.84 2.23
C PHE A 84 0.65 6.94 3.12
N VAL A 85 0.10 5.88 2.53
CA VAL A 85 -0.71 4.90 3.25
C VAL A 85 0.21 3.88 3.93
N ARG A 86 0.22 3.85 5.27
CA ARG A 86 1.09 2.94 6.03
C ARG A 86 0.70 1.48 5.82
N ARG A 87 1.71 0.61 5.79
CA ARG A 87 1.64 -0.84 5.53
C ARG A 87 1.20 -1.18 4.11
N TRP A 88 1.31 -0.24 3.17
CA TRP A 88 1.03 -0.47 1.76
C TRP A 88 1.77 -1.70 1.21
N PHE A 89 3.07 -1.79 1.46
CA PHE A 89 3.91 -2.83 0.84
C PHE A 89 3.70 -4.23 1.42
N GLN A 90 3.04 -4.35 2.59
CA GLN A 90 2.61 -5.65 3.14
C GLN A 90 1.54 -6.32 2.26
N HIS A 91 0.77 -5.52 1.51
CA HIS A 91 -0.34 -5.99 0.69
C HIS A 91 -0.10 -5.79 -0.81
N ASN A 92 0.69 -4.77 -1.16
CA ASN A 92 1.03 -4.40 -2.53
C ASN A 92 2.56 -4.40 -2.75
N PRO A 93 3.28 -5.52 -2.47
CA PRO A 93 4.72 -5.56 -2.64
C PRO A 93 5.12 -5.43 -4.12
N PRO A 94 6.33 -4.92 -4.41
CA PRO A 94 6.87 -4.90 -5.76
C PRO A 94 6.98 -6.33 -6.31
N THR A 95 6.59 -6.52 -7.57
CA THR A 95 6.46 -7.86 -8.18
C THR A 95 7.62 -8.22 -9.10
N ASN A 96 8.39 -7.24 -9.59
CA ASN A 96 9.53 -7.44 -10.49
C ASN A 96 10.48 -6.22 -10.45
N PRO A 97 11.69 -6.31 -11.04
CA PRO A 97 12.66 -5.20 -11.03
C PRO A 97 12.14 -3.90 -11.65
N LYS A 98 11.39 -3.97 -12.76
CA LYS A 98 10.81 -2.78 -13.39
C LYS A 98 9.81 -2.07 -12.48
N HIS A 99 9.00 -2.85 -11.75
CA HIS A 99 8.05 -2.33 -10.76
C HIS A 99 8.78 -1.66 -9.59
N ARG A 100 9.89 -2.23 -9.11
CA ARG A 100 10.76 -1.62 -8.10
C ARG A 100 11.29 -0.26 -8.53
N HIS A 101 11.87 -0.16 -9.72
CA HIS A 101 12.36 1.12 -10.24
C HIS A 101 11.25 2.16 -10.41
N GLY A 102 10.04 1.74 -10.80
CA GLY A 102 8.88 2.63 -10.84
C GLY A 102 8.50 3.16 -9.47
N ILE A 103 8.53 2.33 -8.43
CA ILE A 103 8.26 2.72 -7.04
C ILE A 103 9.35 3.68 -6.53
N GLU A 104 10.63 3.35 -6.72
CA GLU A 104 11.76 4.19 -6.32
C GLU A 104 11.66 5.60 -6.93
N ARG A 105 11.34 5.66 -8.23
CA ARG A 105 11.12 6.92 -8.93
C ARG A 105 9.97 7.72 -8.29
N LEU A 106 8.81 7.09 -8.08
CA LEU A 106 7.65 7.76 -7.48
C LEU A 106 7.95 8.30 -6.08
N ILE A 107 8.68 7.55 -5.25
CA ILE A 107 9.09 8.00 -3.91
C ILE A 107 10.05 9.19 -4.03
N SER A 108 11.00 9.16 -4.97
CA SER A 108 11.96 10.25 -5.17
C SER A 108 11.34 11.55 -5.69
N GLU A 109 10.16 11.47 -6.31
CA GLU A 109 9.42 12.61 -6.85
C GLU A 109 8.54 13.31 -5.80
N LEU A 110 8.42 12.76 -4.58
CA LEU A 110 7.68 13.41 -3.51
C LEU A 110 8.41 14.66 -3.01
N ASP A 111 7.68 15.74 -2.78
CA ASP A 111 8.21 17.00 -2.27
C ASP A 111 8.42 16.95 -0.75
N SER A 112 7.46 16.37 -0.01
CA SER A 112 7.47 16.23 1.44
C SER A 112 8.52 15.22 1.90
N GLU A 113 9.47 15.69 2.69
CA GLU A 113 10.47 14.85 3.34
C GLU A 113 9.83 13.81 4.26
N ALA A 114 8.84 14.21 5.07
CA ALA A 114 8.17 13.30 6.00
C ALA A 114 7.43 12.16 5.28
N VAL A 115 6.72 12.46 4.19
CA VAL A 115 6.01 11.45 3.39
C VAL A 115 7.00 10.55 2.66
N ARG A 116 8.04 11.15 2.06
CA ARG A 116 9.12 10.43 1.34
C ARG A 116 9.88 9.47 2.25
N GLU A 117 10.30 9.92 3.43
CA GLU A 117 10.99 9.10 4.42
C GLU A 117 10.12 7.94 4.90
N ALA A 118 8.85 8.18 5.21
CA ALA A 118 7.94 7.13 5.65
C ALA A 118 7.77 6.05 4.56
N ALA A 119 7.56 6.46 3.31
CA ALA A 119 7.44 5.55 2.18
C ALA A 119 8.74 4.76 1.93
N GLN A 120 9.89 5.43 1.97
CA GLN A 120 11.19 4.82 1.75
C GLN A 120 11.53 3.80 2.84
N CYS A 121 11.31 4.14 4.11
CA CYS A 121 11.53 3.25 5.24
C CYS A 121 10.72 1.95 5.11
N GLU A 122 9.44 2.05 4.74
CA GLU A 122 8.61 0.88 4.54
C GLU A 122 8.99 0.08 3.30
N TYR A 123 9.31 0.77 2.19
CA TYR A 123 9.75 0.12 0.95
C TYR A 123 11.03 -0.68 1.15
N VAL A 124 12.04 -0.10 1.82
CA VAL A 124 13.30 -0.79 2.16
C VAL A 124 13.05 -2.00 3.05
N SER A 125 12.14 -1.89 4.01
CA SER A 125 11.76 -2.99 4.90
C SER A 125 11.02 -4.12 4.17
N CYS A 126 10.35 -3.83 3.05
CA CYS A 126 9.67 -4.80 2.21
C CYS A 126 10.61 -5.44 1.16
N ALA A 127 11.61 -4.70 0.68
CA ALA A 127 12.58 -5.24 -0.24
C ALA A 127 13.33 -6.40 0.44
N PRO A 128 13.53 -7.54 -0.24
CA PRO A 128 14.41 -8.57 0.31
C PRO A 128 15.77 -7.91 0.56
N VAL A 129 16.32 -8.11 1.76
CA VAL A 129 17.71 -7.72 2.07
C VAL A 129 18.53 -8.25 0.90
N GLN A 130 19.15 -7.36 0.13
CA GLN A 130 20.03 -7.80 -0.94
C GLN A 130 21.11 -8.64 -0.26
N ASP A 131 21.14 -9.94 -0.57
CA ASP A 131 22.10 -10.86 0.02
C ASP A 131 23.48 -10.25 -0.10
N ALA A 132 24.03 -9.85 1.04
CA ALA A 132 25.41 -9.47 1.14
C ALA A 132 26.23 -10.73 0.82
N ARG A 133 26.72 -10.77 -0.44
CA ARG A 133 27.76 -11.63 -1.02
C ARG A 133 27.23 -12.77 -1.89
N GLY A 134 27.76 -12.79 -3.11
CA GLY A 134 27.57 -13.86 -4.08
C GLY A 134 28.14 -15.20 -3.64
N GLY A 135 27.64 -16.26 -4.28
CA GLY A 135 28.17 -17.60 -4.12
C GLY A 135 27.15 -18.68 -4.49
N SER A 136 27.26 -19.19 -5.72
CA SER A 136 26.91 -20.54 -6.19
C SER A 136 26.00 -21.40 -5.29
N GLY A 137 24.84 -21.82 -5.82
CA GLY A 137 24.04 -22.83 -5.14
C GLY A 137 22.77 -23.24 -5.87
N ASN A 138 22.90 -23.81 -7.07
CA ASN A 138 21.83 -24.62 -7.63
C ASN A 138 21.55 -25.81 -6.69
N ARG A 139 20.46 -25.80 -5.93
CA ARG A 139 20.03 -26.97 -5.15
C ARG A 139 18.52 -26.97 -4.88
N LEU A 140 17.83 -27.66 -5.77
CA LEU A 140 16.79 -28.67 -5.47
C LEU A 140 15.77 -28.34 -4.37
N LEU A 141 14.54 -28.05 -4.78
CA LEU A 141 13.37 -28.66 -4.15
C LEU A 141 12.43 -29.21 -5.23
N ARG A 142 12.74 -30.45 -5.64
CA ARG A 142 11.71 -31.40 -6.08
C ARG A 142 10.72 -31.56 -4.93
N THR A 143 9.46 -31.26 -5.17
CA THR A 143 8.36 -31.86 -4.40
C THR A 143 7.53 -32.70 -5.35
N SER A 144 7.87 -33.99 -5.39
CA SER A 144 7.01 -35.03 -5.91
C SER A 144 6.04 -35.41 -4.79
N PHE A 145 4.82 -34.89 -4.82
CA PHE A 145 3.73 -35.43 -3.99
C PHE A 145 2.44 -35.52 -4.79
N ILE A 146 2.04 -36.78 -5.00
CA ILE A 146 0.67 -37.29 -5.01
C ILE A 146 -0.20 -36.87 -6.21
N ASN A 147 -0.31 -37.78 -7.19
CA ASN A 147 -1.65 -38.22 -7.58
C ASN A 147 -1.67 -39.73 -7.75
N GLY A 148 -2.31 -40.37 -6.78
CA GLY A 148 -2.53 -41.81 -6.72
C GLY A 148 -3.44 -42.27 -7.86
N GLY A 149 -3.11 -43.44 -8.39
CA GLY A 149 -3.92 -44.12 -9.38
C GLY A 149 -5.33 -44.42 -8.86
N LYS A 150 -6.30 -44.27 -9.75
CA LYS A 150 -7.46 -45.15 -9.77
C LYS A 150 -7.54 -45.74 -11.18
N GLY A 151 -7.45 -47.07 -11.22
CA GLY A 151 -7.59 -47.88 -12.42
C GLY A 151 -8.94 -47.70 -13.08
N SER A 152 -8.93 -47.97 -14.38
CA SER A 152 -10.08 -47.96 -15.26
C SER A 152 -10.85 -49.30 -15.22
N PRO A 153 -11.87 -49.46 -16.07
CA PRO A 153 -13.22 -49.82 -15.66
C PRO A 153 -13.43 -51.33 -15.55
N PHE A 154 -14.38 -51.74 -14.71
CA PHE A 154 -15.43 -52.75 -14.94
C PHE A 154 -16.37 -52.75 -13.73
#